data_AF-A0A0K1QH11-F1
#
_entry.id   AF-A0A0K1QH11-F1
#
_cell.length_a   1.000
_cell.length_b   1.000
_cell.length_c   1.000
_cell.angle_alpha   90.00
_cell.angle_beta   90.00
_cell.angle_gamma   90.00
#
_symmetry.space_group_name_H-M   'P 1'
#
loop_
_entity.id
_entity.type
_entity.pdbx_description
1 polymer ?
#
loop_
_entity_poly.entity_id
_entity_poly.type
_entity_poly.pdbx_seq_one_letter_code
_entity_poly.pdbx_strand_id
1 'polypeptide(L)'
;MSKSWNHDRAAKHIDQKIADVEEITIKDYVRDMSLESIPTSTAYRVDGVHMYADIMNLEDMLNITAVEGTECHKRTLRFLDQHYRAVKRILNKVDARRVDFHSQRLHSLFTKPYNTESGAETKRVQRAVATAQLIIDVLAETGDDDEQIPAAKVRIGIDTGLALAVNNGRSGYREPLFLGDPANHAAKLASNNKARGIYLTNNARKAIGLAESDEPEKSALTAIEIKACQDAAKLDVTSDEIVEEWREDLKKNPIGGYQFSRQTPPLRDMDIYSLTPANSKRQEMVSLYADIDGFTAYVADHINEKTDDVVRTLHVIRSELERVVTSDFEGRRVRFIGDCVQALSCDGTAHTTDEEKSVSEATRLAGALRSSFNLAIERLNAEGIETGDLGLAIGFDLGPIAVTRLGAKGNRVRCAIGRSVIESEKRQCACSGVETAIGQVAYDAASKAVQNLFGKSRKTSHLDYNEATEALADDGDASAKQARSEAYAGSAAIIRADERQVQPHSRQKVDGSR
;
A
#
# COMPACT_ATOMS: atom_id res chain seq x y z
N MET A 1 4.66 25.78 -6.41
CA MET A 1 3.96 25.99 -7.71
C MET A 1 2.48 25.87 -7.41
N SER A 2 1.56 26.28 -8.29
CA SER A 2 0.16 25.99 -8.00
C SER A 2 -0.16 24.52 -8.21
N LYS A 3 -0.92 23.95 -7.27
CA LYS A 3 -1.32 22.55 -7.29
C LYS A 3 -2.28 22.33 -8.44
N SER A 4 -1.79 21.71 -9.50
CA SER A 4 -2.54 21.56 -10.75
C SER A 4 -2.07 20.36 -11.55
N TRP A 5 -3.03 19.66 -12.14
CA TRP A 5 -2.79 18.64 -13.14
C TRP A 5 -2.88 19.23 -14.55
N ASN A 6 -2.06 18.73 -15.48
CA ASN A 6 -2.07 19.16 -16.87
C ASN A 6 -1.92 17.94 -17.79
N HIS A 7 -2.84 17.83 -18.75
CA HIS A 7 -2.91 16.72 -19.68
C HIS A 7 -1.61 16.52 -20.47
N ASP A 8 -1.06 17.55 -21.09
CA ASP A 8 0.12 17.41 -21.96
C ASP A 8 1.38 17.04 -21.18
N ARG A 9 1.51 17.56 -19.95
CA ARG A 9 2.58 17.16 -19.03
C ARG A 9 2.45 15.70 -18.62
N ALA A 10 1.24 15.24 -18.30
CA ALA A 10 0.96 13.85 -17.97
C ALA A 10 1.26 12.93 -19.16
N ALA A 11 0.72 13.24 -20.34
CA ALA A 11 0.97 12.56 -21.60
C ALA A 11 2.46 12.39 -21.89
N LYS A 12 3.21 13.49 -21.88
CA LYS A 12 4.67 13.46 -22.13
C LYS A 12 5.41 12.57 -21.12
N HIS A 13 5.01 12.61 -19.85
CA HIS A 13 5.63 11.75 -18.84
C HIS A 13 5.26 10.28 -19.06
N ILE A 14 3.99 9.97 -19.35
CA ILE A 14 3.52 8.61 -19.65
C ILE A 14 4.27 8.03 -20.86
N ASP A 15 4.38 8.77 -21.96
CA ASP A 15 5.11 8.35 -23.17
C ASP A 15 6.58 8.05 -22.83
N GLN A 16 7.21 8.91 -22.02
CA GLN A 16 8.57 8.68 -21.55
C GLN A 16 8.68 7.42 -20.69
N LYS A 17 7.66 7.11 -19.87
CA LYS A 17 7.66 5.90 -19.06
C LYS A 17 7.40 4.64 -19.84
N ILE A 18 6.63 4.70 -20.92
CA ILE A 18 6.49 3.59 -21.86
C ILE A 18 7.85 3.30 -22.52
N ALA A 19 8.55 4.35 -22.98
CA ALA A 19 9.89 4.20 -23.57
C ALA A 19 10.94 3.60 -22.61
N ASP A 20 10.87 3.90 -21.30
CA ASP A 20 11.79 3.33 -20.29
C ASP A 20 11.69 1.79 -20.18
N VAL A 21 10.59 1.19 -20.66
CA VAL A 21 10.27 -0.25 -20.58
C VAL A 21 9.88 -0.84 -21.94
N GLU A 22 10.38 -0.25 -23.03
CA GLU A 22 10.18 -0.77 -24.40
C GLU A 22 10.67 -2.22 -24.51
N GLU A 23 11.84 -2.52 -23.94
CA GLU A 23 12.38 -3.88 -23.86
C GLU A 23 12.30 -4.41 -22.42
N ILE A 24 11.51 -5.47 -22.20
CA ILE A 24 11.43 -6.17 -20.91
C ILE A 24 12.16 -7.51 -20.99
N THR A 25 13.05 -7.76 -20.03
CA THR A 25 13.70 -9.06 -19.84
C THR A 25 13.02 -9.83 -18.71
N ILE A 26 12.42 -10.98 -19.02
CA ILE A 26 11.92 -11.90 -18.00
C ILE A 26 12.94 -13.02 -17.78
N LYS A 27 13.27 -13.30 -16.51
CA LYS A 27 14.19 -14.39 -16.14
C LYS A 27 13.56 -15.28 -15.07
N ASP A 28 13.96 -16.55 -15.02
CA ASP A 28 13.61 -17.40 -13.89
C ASP A 28 14.55 -17.14 -12.73
N TYR A 29 13.98 -17.02 -11.53
CA TYR A 29 14.75 -16.82 -10.32
C TYR A 29 15.48 -18.11 -9.94
N VAL A 30 16.81 -18.07 -10.08
CA VAL A 30 17.70 -19.18 -9.74
C VAL A 30 18.59 -18.81 -8.56
N ARG A 31 19.33 -19.81 -8.08
CA ARG A 31 20.37 -19.65 -7.06
C ARG A 31 21.30 -18.49 -7.44
N ASP A 32 21.64 -17.65 -6.45
CA ASP A 32 22.53 -16.48 -6.56
C ASP A 32 21.97 -15.20 -7.21
N MET A 33 20.70 -15.17 -7.61
CA MET A 33 20.05 -13.92 -8.03
C MET A 33 19.65 -13.04 -6.83
N SER A 34 19.85 -11.72 -6.95
CA SER A 34 19.41 -10.75 -5.94
C SER A 34 18.05 -10.15 -6.27
N LEU A 35 17.15 -10.17 -5.30
CA LEU A 35 15.85 -9.48 -5.35
C LEU A 35 15.93 -8.03 -4.80
N GLU A 36 17.12 -7.51 -4.46
CA GLU A 36 17.30 -6.16 -3.87
C GLU A 36 17.51 -5.05 -4.90
N SER A 37 17.87 -5.40 -6.13
CA SER A 37 18.19 -4.41 -7.17
C SER A 37 17.80 -4.94 -8.54
N ILE A 38 16.53 -5.33 -8.66
CA ILE A 38 15.94 -5.71 -9.95
C ILE A 38 15.94 -4.47 -10.87
N PRO A 39 16.54 -4.53 -12.06
CA PRO A 39 16.45 -3.44 -13.03
C PRO A 39 15.00 -3.12 -13.39
N THR A 40 14.70 -1.88 -13.77
CA THR A 40 13.34 -1.46 -14.15
C THR A 40 12.80 -2.23 -15.35
N SER A 41 13.66 -2.58 -16.31
CA SER A 41 13.35 -3.37 -17.50
C SER A 41 13.48 -4.88 -17.29
N THR A 42 13.43 -5.36 -16.04
CA THR A 42 13.60 -6.78 -15.72
C THR A 42 12.56 -7.24 -14.71
N ALA A 43 12.04 -8.45 -14.90
CA ALA A 43 11.25 -9.17 -13.90
C ALA A 43 11.78 -10.58 -13.71
N TYR A 44 11.62 -11.11 -12.49
CA TYR A 44 11.97 -12.50 -12.19
C TYR A 44 10.72 -13.33 -11.92
N ARG A 45 10.60 -14.47 -12.57
CA ARG A 45 9.65 -15.52 -12.22
C ARG A 45 10.17 -16.24 -10.98
N VAL A 46 9.49 -16.07 -9.86
CA VAL A 46 9.86 -16.60 -8.55
C VAL A 46 8.80 -17.60 -8.11
N ASP A 47 9.17 -18.87 -8.02
CA ASP A 47 8.39 -19.85 -7.29
C ASP A 47 8.73 -19.73 -5.80
N GLY A 48 7.74 -19.38 -5.00
CA GLY A 48 7.94 -19.12 -3.58
C GLY A 48 6.67 -19.19 -2.77
N VAL A 49 6.88 -19.27 -1.45
CA VAL A 49 5.79 -19.18 -0.48
C VAL A 49 5.73 -17.78 0.06
N HIS A 50 4.57 -17.14 -0.10
CA HIS A 50 4.28 -15.81 0.39
C HIS A 50 3.54 -15.93 1.71
N MET A 51 4.06 -15.27 2.74
CA MET A 51 3.43 -15.23 4.06
C MET A 51 3.18 -13.77 4.46
N TYR A 52 1.92 -13.47 4.74
CA TYR A 52 1.50 -12.20 5.33
C TYR A 52 1.12 -12.41 6.80
N ALA A 53 1.72 -11.63 7.69
CA ALA A 53 1.33 -11.61 9.10
C ALA A 53 0.79 -10.23 9.45
N ASP A 54 -0.49 -10.18 9.85
CA ASP A 54 -1.19 -8.95 10.18
C ASP A 54 -1.41 -8.87 11.71
N ILE A 55 -1.13 -7.69 12.28
CA ILE A 55 -1.35 -7.39 13.69
C ILE A 55 -2.73 -6.75 13.85
N MET A 56 -3.67 -7.53 14.37
CA MET A 56 -5.10 -7.24 14.45
C MET A 56 -5.45 -6.13 15.44
N ASN A 57 -4.59 -5.85 16.42
CA ASN A 57 -4.85 -4.87 17.48
C ASN A 57 -4.20 -3.50 17.23
N LEU A 58 -3.79 -3.16 16.00
CA LEU A 58 -3.32 -1.80 15.70
C LEU A 58 -4.42 -0.75 15.92
N GLU A 59 -5.64 -1.03 15.48
CA GLU A 59 -6.77 -0.10 15.67
C GLU A 59 -7.08 0.09 17.16
N ASP A 60 -7.04 -0.98 17.95
CA ASP A 60 -7.17 -0.92 19.42
C ASP A 60 -6.07 -0.01 20.02
N MET A 61 -4.83 -0.13 19.54
CA MET A 61 -3.69 0.68 20.00
C MET A 61 -3.85 2.17 19.73
N LEU A 62 -4.37 2.53 18.56
CA LEU A 62 -4.66 3.92 18.21
C LEU A 62 -5.86 4.48 19.00
N ASN A 63 -6.68 3.61 19.58
CA ASN A 63 -7.87 3.95 20.37
C ASN A 63 -7.69 3.77 21.89
N ILE A 64 -6.48 3.55 22.38
CA ILE A 64 -6.19 3.45 23.83
C ILE A 64 -6.52 4.74 24.59
N THR A 65 -6.55 5.88 23.89
CA THR A 65 -7.01 7.18 24.41
C THR A 65 -8.25 7.65 23.65
N ALA A 66 -9.16 8.35 24.32
CA ALA A 66 -10.37 8.89 23.67
C ALA A 66 -10.03 9.83 22.51
N VAL A 67 -9.10 10.75 22.75
CA VAL A 67 -8.54 11.67 21.74
C VAL A 67 -7.30 11.06 21.13
N GLU A 68 -7.13 11.22 19.82
CA GLU A 68 -5.91 10.80 19.11
C GLU A 68 -4.75 11.80 19.34
N GLY A 69 -4.17 11.73 20.54
CA GLY A 69 -3.07 12.60 20.98
C GLY A 69 -1.68 12.09 20.59
N THR A 70 -0.64 12.71 21.14
CA THR A 70 0.74 12.25 20.95
C THR A 70 1.00 10.92 21.67
N GLU A 71 0.35 10.69 22.81
CA GLU A 71 0.59 9.52 23.65
C GLU A 71 0.24 8.20 22.96
N CYS A 72 -0.96 8.09 22.35
CA CYS A 72 -1.35 6.88 21.64
C CYS A 72 -0.42 6.60 20.45
N HIS A 73 0.04 7.64 19.73
CA HIS A 73 1.01 7.48 18.65
C HIS A 73 2.38 7.00 19.16
N LYS A 74 2.91 7.56 20.25
CA LYS A 74 4.19 7.09 20.83
C LYS A 74 4.12 5.62 21.21
N ARG A 75 3.05 5.21 21.90
CA ARG A 75 2.83 3.81 22.31
C ARG A 75 2.68 2.89 21.11
N THR A 76 1.89 3.28 20.11
CA THR A 76 1.69 2.50 18.88
C THR A 76 2.99 2.35 18.08
N LEU A 77 3.79 3.42 17.96
CA LEU A 77 5.08 3.35 17.26
C LEU A 77 6.09 2.48 18.03
N ARG A 78 6.13 2.59 19.36
CA ARG A 78 6.98 1.72 20.20
C ARG A 78 6.57 0.26 20.09
N PHE A 79 5.27 -0.03 20.16
CA PHE A 79 4.68 -1.34 19.88
C PHE A 79 5.20 -1.85 18.53
N LEU A 80 4.93 -1.18 17.42
CA LEU A 80 5.37 -1.65 16.10
C LEU A 80 6.90 -1.81 15.98
N ASP A 81 7.70 -0.92 16.57
CA ASP A 81 9.17 -1.02 16.54
C ASP A 81 9.68 -2.28 17.26
N GLN A 82 9.12 -2.59 18.44
CA GLN A 82 9.41 -3.84 19.16
C GLN A 82 9.13 -5.07 18.29
N HIS A 83 7.98 -5.08 17.59
CA HIS A 83 7.56 -6.18 16.72
C HIS A 83 8.47 -6.31 15.50
N TYR A 84 8.84 -5.19 14.86
CA TYR A 84 9.73 -5.19 13.70
C TYR A 84 11.11 -5.75 14.06
N ARG A 85 11.62 -5.39 15.25
CA ARG A 85 12.90 -5.92 15.76
C ARG A 85 12.81 -7.40 16.06
N ALA A 86 11.72 -7.90 16.65
CA ALA A 86 11.52 -9.31 16.93
C ALA A 86 11.41 -10.13 15.62
N VAL A 87 10.50 -9.75 14.73
CA VAL A 87 10.27 -10.43 13.45
C VAL A 87 11.52 -10.44 12.56
N LYS A 88 12.30 -9.35 12.52
CA LYS A 88 13.57 -9.33 11.77
C LYS A 88 14.51 -10.45 12.21
N ARG A 89 14.59 -10.75 13.52
CA ARG A 89 15.44 -11.84 14.03
C ARG A 89 14.96 -13.19 13.54
N ILE A 90 13.65 -13.42 13.64
CA ILE A 90 13.01 -14.65 13.18
C ILE A 90 13.35 -14.89 11.71
N LEU A 91 13.05 -13.91 10.84
CA LEU A 91 13.29 -14.04 9.40
C LEU A 91 14.76 -14.30 9.07
N ASN A 92 15.69 -13.64 9.76
CA ASN A 92 17.12 -13.88 9.58
C ASN A 92 17.53 -15.31 9.98
N LYS A 93 17.05 -15.82 11.12
CA LYS A 93 17.37 -17.18 11.62
C LYS A 93 16.79 -18.27 10.73
N VAL A 94 15.62 -18.02 10.15
CA VAL A 94 14.95 -18.96 9.24
C VAL A 94 15.26 -18.73 7.76
N ASP A 95 16.27 -17.92 7.43
CA ASP A 95 16.66 -17.59 6.03
C ASP A 95 15.46 -17.22 5.13
N ALA A 96 14.52 -16.48 5.71
CA ALA A 96 13.33 -15.97 5.04
C ALA A 96 13.53 -14.49 4.72
N ARG A 97 12.98 -14.05 3.59
CA ARG A 97 13.13 -12.67 3.13
C ARG A 97 11.98 -11.82 3.62
N ARG A 98 12.28 -10.68 4.25
CA ARG A 98 11.31 -9.59 4.39
C ARG A 98 11.14 -8.90 3.03
N VAL A 99 9.91 -8.84 2.52
CA VAL A 99 9.59 -8.06 1.32
C VAL A 99 9.33 -6.61 1.72
N ASP A 100 8.33 -6.36 2.57
CA ASP A 100 8.06 -5.06 3.18
C ASP A 100 7.31 -5.24 4.52
N PHE A 101 7.22 -4.16 5.30
CA PHE A 101 6.19 -3.99 6.31
C PHE A 101 5.26 -2.83 5.93
N HIS A 102 3.97 -3.12 5.71
CA HIS A 102 2.93 -2.12 5.50
C HIS A 102 2.31 -1.74 6.86
N SER A 103 3.04 -0.94 7.64
CA SER A 103 2.67 -0.59 9.02
C SER A 103 2.48 -1.86 9.89
N GLN A 104 1.28 -2.34 10.13
CA GLN A 104 1.01 -3.53 10.94
C GLN A 104 1.20 -4.87 10.19
N ARG A 105 1.28 -4.86 8.86
CA ARG A 105 1.33 -6.06 8.02
C ARG A 105 2.76 -6.37 7.58
N LEU A 106 3.30 -7.51 7.96
CA LEU A 106 4.52 -8.09 7.38
C LEU A 106 4.18 -8.80 6.07
N HIS A 107 4.97 -8.57 5.02
CA HIS A 107 5.08 -9.50 3.88
C HIS A 107 6.46 -10.16 3.89
N SER A 108 6.46 -11.49 3.89
CA SER A 108 7.68 -12.30 3.83
C SER A 108 7.60 -13.36 2.73
N LEU A 109 8.78 -13.81 2.29
CA LEU A 109 8.95 -14.72 1.17
C LEU A 109 9.95 -15.83 1.51
N PHE A 110 9.56 -17.06 1.20
CA PHE A 110 10.42 -18.24 1.27
C PHE A 110 10.68 -18.73 -0.15
N THR A 111 11.94 -18.71 -0.58
CA THR A 111 12.38 -19.22 -1.90
C THR A 111 13.26 -20.46 -1.80
N LYS A 112 13.63 -20.85 -0.57
CA LYS A 112 14.48 -22.01 -0.28
C LYS A 112 13.72 -23.08 0.51
N PRO A 113 13.93 -24.37 0.21
CA PRO A 113 14.81 -24.90 -0.84
C PRO A 113 14.35 -24.51 -2.26
N TYR A 114 15.29 -24.48 -3.21
CA TYR A 114 15.00 -24.15 -4.61
C TYR A 114 14.36 -25.33 -5.33
N ASN A 115 13.69 -25.10 -6.46
CA ASN A 115 12.99 -26.14 -7.24
C ASN A 115 13.90 -27.24 -7.80
N THR A 116 15.23 -27.08 -7.72
CA THR A 116 16.20 -28.14 -7.98
C THR A 116 16.17 -29.26 -6.94
N GLU A 117 15.52 -29.05 -5.79
CA GLU A 117 15.38 -30.05 -4.74
C GLU A 117 14.00 -30.72 -4.79
N SER A 118 13.96 -32.05 -4.57
CA SER A 118 12.71 -32.79 -4.50
C SER A 118 11.83 -32.30 -3.34
N GLY A 119 10.53 -32.11 -3.63
CA GLY A 119 9.55 -31.61 -2.67
C GLY A 119 9.82 -30.19 -2.18
N ALA A 120 10.50 -29.37 -2.99
CA ALA A 120 10.88 -28.02 -2.59
C ALA A 120 9.69 -27.16 -2.14
N GLU A 121 8.60 -27.18 -2.90
CA GLU A 121 7.37 -26.45 -2.58
C GLU A 121 6.79 -26.87 -1.22
N THR A 122 6.57 -28.17 -1.01
CA THR A 122 6.13 -28.74 0.28
C THR A 122 6.99 -28.26 1.44
N LYS A 123 8.33 -28.33 1.29
CA LYS A 123 9.28 -27.89 2.31
C LYS A 123 9.19 -26.39 2.57
N ARG A 124 9.00 -25.56 1.54
CA ARG A 124 8.80 -24.11 1.70
C ARG A 124 7.53 -23.81 2.48
N VAL A 125 6.42 -24.49 2.18
CA VAL A 125 5.14 -24.27 2.87
C VAL A 125 5.24 -24.71 4.33
N GLN A 126 5.81 -25.89 4.61
CA GLN A 126 6.02 -26.37 5.99
C GLN A 126 6.92 -25.39 6.78
N ARG A 127 7.99 -24.88 6.17
CA ARG A 127 8.86 -23.86 6.77
C ARG A 127 8.11 -22.55 7.05
N ALA A 128 7.26 -22.11 6.14
CA ALA A 128 6.44 -20.91 6.32
C ALA A 128 5.44 -21.09 7.48
N VAL A 129 4.75 -22.23 7.57
CA VAL A 129 3.83 -22.54 8.68
C VAL A 129 4.58 -22.61 10.02
N ALA A 130 5.73 -23.27 10.07
CA ALA A 130 6.56 -23.33 11.28
C ALA A 130 7.04 -21.93 11.71
N THR A 131 7.44 -21.10 10.75
CA THR A 131 7.86 -19.71 10.99
C THR A 131 6.68 -18.84 11.45
N ALA A 132 5.49 -19.05 10.87
CA ALA A 132 4.27 -18.38 11.25
C ALA A 132 3.93 -18.63 12.73
N GLN A 133 4.03 -19.88 13.18
CA GLN A 133 3.84 -20.22 14.59
C GLN A 133 4.89 -19.56 15.48
N LEU A 134 6.17 -19.58 15.08
CA LEU A 134 7.24 -18.90 15.79
C LEU A 134 7.00 -17.38 15.91
N ILE A 135 6.46 -16.73 14.87
CA ILE A 135 6.06 -15.32 14.92
C ILE A 135 4.93 -15.11 15.94
N ILE A 136 3.89 -15.96 15.93
CA ILE A 136 2.78 -15.86 16.89
C ILE A 136 3.30 -15.98 18.33
N ASP A 137 4.15 -16.96 18.60
CA ASP A 137 4.66 -17.24 19.95
C ASP A 137 5.54 -16.10 20.46
N VAL A 138 6.49 -15.63 19.63
CA VAL A 138 7.37 -14.50 20.00
C VAL A 138 6.59 -13.21 20.21
N LEU A 139 5.64 -12.89 19.33
CA LEU A 139 4.87 -11.65 19.43
C LEU A 139 3.83 -11.68 20.56
N ALA A 140 3.53 -12.85 21.13
CA ALA A 140 2.78 -12.97 22.36
C ALA A 140 3.57 -12.46 23.58
N GLU A 141 4.90 -12.37 23.48
CA GLU A 141 5.81 -11.94 24.54
C GLU A 141 6.41 -10.54 24.35
N THR A 142 6.01 -9.81 23.29
CA THR A 142 6.49 -8.45 23.01
C THR A 142 5.65 -7.35 23.65
N GLY A 143 4.80 -7.69 24.63
CA GLY A 143 4.08 -6.70 25.45
C GLY A 143 5.03 -5.95 26.40
N ASP A 144 4.61 -4.76 26.84
CA ASP A 144 5.35 -3.89 27.75
C ASP A 144 4.32 -3.19 28.67
N ASP A 145 4.06 -3.79 29.84
CA ASP A 145 3.04 -3.34 30.79
C ASP A 145 3.31 -1.92 31.31
N ASP A 146 4.59 -1.59 31.54
CA ASP A 146 5.02 -0.27 32.03
C ASP A 146 4.61 0.85 31.06
N GLU A 147 4.60 0.54 29.76
CA GLU A 147 4.23 1.47 28.67
C GLU A 147 2.78 1.27 28.21
N GLN A 148 2.02 0.39 28.87
CA GLN A 148 0.64 0.00 28.50
C GLN A 148 0.55 -0.52 27.07
N ILE A 149 1.52 -1.35 26.68
CA ILE A 149 1.60 -1.97 25.36
C ILE A 149 1.17 -3.44 25.49
N PRO A 150 0.03 -3.84 24.91
CA PRO A 150 -0.40 -5.23 24.88
C PRO A 150 0.47 -6.06 23.94
N ALA A 151 0.43 -7.38 24.12
CA ALA A 151 0.97 -8.32 23.13
C ALA A 151 0.21 -8.21 21.79
N ALA A 152 0.86 -8.54 20.67
CA ALA A 152 0.19 -8.53 19.37
C ALA A 152 -0.79 -9.69 19.23
N LYS A 153 -1.93 -9.39 18.61
CA LYS A 153 -2.88 -10.38 18.12
C LYS A 153 -2.60 -10.60 16.65
N VAL A 154 -2.12 -11.79 16.28
CA VAL A 154 -1.64 -12.04 14.92
C VAL A 154 -2.58 -12.95 14.13
N ARG A 155 -2.83 -12.59 12.88
CA ARG A 155 -3.46 -13.44 11.87
C ARG A 155 -2.51 -13.59 10.69
N ILE A 156 -2.32 -14.82 10.22
CA ILE A 156 -1.35 -15.13 9.18
C ILE A 156 -2.05 -15.81 8.00
N GLY A 157 -1.81 -15.29 6.80
CA GLY A 157 -2.20 -15.90 5.53
C GLY A 157 -0.98 -16.38 4.76
N ILE A 158 -1.05 -17.59 4.20
CA ILE A 158 0.04 -18.20 3.44
C ILE A 158 -0.51 -18.77 2.13
N ASP A 159 0.19 -18.48 1.04
CA ASP A 159 -0.01 -19.12 -0.26
C ASP A 159 1.34 -19.47 -0.90
N THR A 160 1.31 -20.37 -1.87
CA THR A 160 2.46 -20.88 -2.61
C THR A 160 2.21 -20.80 -4.11
N GLY A 161 3.26 -20.60 -4.88
CA GLY A 161 3.22 -20.72 -6.33
C GLY A 161 4.14 -19.74 -7.02
N LEU A 162 3.87 -19.53 -8.30
CA LEU A 162 4.62 -18.61 -9.16
C LEU A 162 4.16 -17.16 -8.95
N ALA A 163 5.12 -16.27 -8.73
CA ALA A 163 4.94 -14.83 -8.71
C ALA A 163 6.01 -14.14 -9.56
N LEU A 164 5.73 -12.94 -10.04
CA LEU A 164 6.72 -12.06 -10.67
C LEU A 164 7.30 -11.11 -9.63
N ALA A 165 8.61 -11.14 -9.45
CA ALA A 165 9.33 -10.10 -8.74
C ALA A 165 9.75 -8.99 -9.70
N VAL A 166 9.31 -7.77 -9.42
CA VAL A 166 9.65 -6.55 -10.16
C VAL A 166 10.24 -5.49 -9.23
N ASN A 167 10.83 -4.45 -9.80
CA ASN A 167 11.37 -3.34 -9.02
C ASN A 167 10.24 -2.50 -8.39
N ASN A 168 10.31 -2.25 -7.07
CA ASN A 168 9.31 -1.46 -6.34
C ASN A 168 9.68 0.04 -6.19
N GLY A 169 10.78 0.55 -6.74
CA GLY A 169 11.11 1.98 -6.60
C GLY A 169 12.32 2.53 -7.37
N ARG A 170 12.57 3.83 -7.19
CA ARG A 170 13.70 4.60 -7.80
C ARG A 170 14.72 5.02 -6.73
N SER A 171 15.99 5.24 -7.10
CA SER A 171 17.07 5.88 -6.31
C SER A 171 17.08 5.70 -4.78
N GLY A 172 17.47 4.53 -4.26
CA GLY A 172 17.57 4.28 -2.80
C GLY A 172 16.33 3.63 -2.16
N TYR A 173 15.29 3.34 -2.97
CA TYR A 173 13.97 2.85 -2.55
C TYR A 173 13.64 1.49 -3.22
N ARG A 174 14.63 0.62 -3.44
CA ARG A 174 14.50 -0.64 -4.20
C ARG A 174 14.16 -1.83 -3.30
N GLU A 175 12.94 -1.87 -2.79
CA GLU A 175 12.38 -3.15 -2.32
C GLU A 175 11.87 -3.92 -3.55
N PRO A 176 11.83 -5.28 -3.56
CA PRO A 176 11.11 -6.00 -4.61
C PRO A 176 9.60 -5.86 -4.39
N LEU A 177 8.84 -5.79 -5.47
CA LEU A 177 7.40 -6.02 -5.44
C LEU A 177 7.10 -7.37 -6.07
N PHE A 178 6.13 -8.09 -5.51
CA PHE A 178 5.68 -9.35 -6.06
C PHE A 178 4.27 -9.22 -6.63
N LEU A 179 4.10 -9.69 -7.86
CA LEU A 179 2.83 -9.73 -8.58
C LEU A 179 2.44 -11.19 -8.79
N GLY A 180 1.16 -11.50 -8.58
CA GLY A 180 0.62 -12.83 -8.79
C GLY A 180 -0.18 -13.34 -7.60
N ASP A 181 -0.94 -14.39 -7.88
CA ASP A 181 -1.89 -15.00 -6.96
C ASP A 181 -1.31 -15.29 -5.57
N PRO A 182 -0.09 -15.85 -5.42
CA PRO A 182 0.41 -16.20 -4.09
C PRO A 182 0.56 -15.01 -3.14
N ALA A 183 1.06 -13.87 -3.64
CA ALA A 183 1.22 -12.68 -2.81
C ALA A 183 -0.15 -12.12 -2.38
N ASN A 184 -1.07 -12.02 -3.34
CA ASN A 184 -2.38 -11.41 -3.12
C ASN A 184 -3.31 -12.29 -2.26
N HIS A 185 -3.36 -13.60 -2.53
CA HIS A 185 -4.18 -14.51 -1.74
C HIS A 185 -3.69 -14.60 -0.30
N ALA A 186 -2.37 -14.66 -0.08
CA ALA A 186 -1.80 -14.61 1.27
C ALA A 186 -2.18 -13.31 2.00
N ALA A 187 -2.13 -12.16 1.32
CA ALA A 187 -2.56 -10.88 1.87
C ALA A 187 -4.04 -10.89 2.25
N LYS A 188 -4.93 -11.31 1.34
CA LYS A 188 -6.39 -11.41 1.58
C LYS A 188 -6.73 -12.33 2.74
N LEU A 189 -6.06 -13.49 2.84
CA LEU A 189 -6.23 -14.41 3.96
C LEU A 189 -5.83 -13.78 5.30
N ALA A 190 -4.79 -12.94 5.31
CA ALA A 190 -4.29 -12.28 6.51
C ALA A 190 -5.17 -11.09 6.96
N SER A 191 -5.77 -10.33 6.03
CA SER A 191 -6.43 -9.05 6.35
C SER A 191 -7.97 -9.06 6.35
N ASN A 192 -8.63 -9.99 5.65
CA ASN A 192 -10.08 -9.89 5.40
C ASN A 192 -10.96 -10.44 6.53
N ASN A 193 -10.38 -10.90 7.64
CA ASN A 193 -11.11 -11.48 8.77
C ASN A 193 -10.37 -11.23 10.09
N LYS A 194 -11.07 -11.36 11.22
CA LYS A 194 -10.56 -11.00 12.56
C LYS A 194 -10.08 -12.19 13.39
N ALA A 195 -10.40 -13.42 12.98
CA ALA A 195 -10.00 -14.61 13.73
C ALA A 195 -8.47 -14.80 13.66
N ARG A 196 -7.84 -15.00 14.81
CA ARG A 196 -6.39 -15.27 14.92
C ARG A 196 -6.06 -16.67 14.42
N GLY A 197 -4.81 -16.88 14.01
CA GLY A 197 -4.31 -18.19 13.59
C GLY A 197 -3.57 -18.14 12.26
N ILE A 198 -3.23 -19.33 11.77
CA ILE A 198 -2.52 -19.54 10.50
C ILE A 198 -3.52 -20.11 9.50
N TYR A 199 -3.65 -19.46 8.35
CA TYR A 199 -4.59 -19.80 7.29
C TYR A 199 -3.83 -20.07 6.00
N LEU A 200 -4.20 -21.14 5.32
CA LEU A 200 -3.63 -21.56 4.04
C LEU A 200 -4.69 -21.47 2.96
N THR A 201 -4.30 -21.02 1.76
CA THR A 201 -5.06 -21.26 0.54
C THR A 201 -5.15 -22.76 0.25
N ASN A 202 -6.03 -23.14 -0.69
CA ASN A 202 -6.10 -24.53 -1.15
C ASN A 202 -4.82 -24.96 -1.91
N ASN A 203 -4.14 -24.04 -2.61
CA ASN A 203 -2.83 -24.32 -3.21
C ASN A 203 -1.81 -24.73 -2.14
N ALA A 204 -1.69 -23.96 -1.06
CA ALA A 204 -0.78 -24.27 0.03
C ALA A 204 -1.19 -25.54 0.80
N ARG A 205 -2.49 -25.77 1.03
CA ARG A 205 -3.00 -27.01 1.65
C ARG A 205 -2.60 -28.24 0.84
N LYS A 206 -2.85 -28.20 -0.46
CA LYS A 206 -2.52 -29.29 -1.39
C LYS A 206 -1.02 -29.57 -1.44
N ALA A 207 -0.19 -28.52 -1.44
CA ALA A 207 1.27 -28.65 -1.46
C ALA A 207 1.85 -29.42 -0.25
N ILE A 208 1.14 -29.47 0.88
CA ILE A 208 1.53 -30.22 2.08
C ILE A 208 0.63 -31.44 2.36
N GLY A 209 -0.23 -31.81 1.40
CA GLY A 209 -1.08 -33.00 1.50
C GLY A 209 -2.30 -32.86 2.43
N LEU A 210 -2.70 -31.62 2.76
CA LEU A 210 -3.96 -31.37 3.46
C LEU A 210 -5.14 -31.35 2.48
N ALA A 211 -6.32 -31.69 2.98
CA ALA A 211 -7.56 -31.51 2.23
C ALA A 211 -7.82 -30.02 1.97
N GLU A 212 -8.40 -29.75 0.80
CA GLU A 212 -8.92 -28.43 0.46
C GLU A 212 -10.07 -28.07 1.40
N SER A 213 -10.26 -26.76 1.61
CA SER A 213 -11.40 -26.21 2.34
C SER A 213 -12.28 -25.40 1.39
N ASP A 214 -13.59 -25.48 1.57
CA ASP A 214 -14.56 -24.64 0.86
C ASP A 214 -14.43 -23.16 1.26
N GLU A 215 -14.02 -22.89 2.49
CA GLU A 215 -13.84 -21.55 3.06
C GLU A 215 -12.44 -21.44 3.71
N PRO A 216 -11.35 -21.41 2.92
CA PRO A 216 -9.99 -21.39 3.43
C PRO A 216 -9.71 -20.20 4.35
N GLU A 217 -10.37 -19.06 4.13
CA GLU A 217 -10.28 -17.85 4.96
C GLU A 217 -10.93 -17.98 6.34
N LYS A 218 -11.77 -18.99 6.56
CA LYS A 218 -12.39 -19.30 7.86
C LYS A 218 -11.78 -20.55 8.50
N SER A 219 -10.95 -21.28 7.76
CA SER A 219 -10.41 -22.58 8.17
C SER A 219 -8.96 -22.47 8.62
N ALA A 220 -8.77 -22.09 9.90
CA ALA A 220 -7.44 -22.05 10.51
C ALA A 220 -6.82 -23.46 10.58
N LEU A 221 -5.50 -23.56 10.47
CA LEU A 221 -4.80 -24.80 10.78
C LEU A 221 -4.98 -25.18 12.25
N THR A 222 -5.16 -26.47 12.48
CA THR A 222 -5.21 -27.07 13.81
C THR A 222 -3.81 -27.18 14.42
N ALA A 223 -3.73 -27.34 15.74
CA ALA A 223 -2.46 -27.56 16.42
C ALA A 223 -1.70 -28.80 15.90
N ILE A 224 -2.41 -29.85 15.47
CA ILE A 224 -1.82 -31.07 14.93
C ILE A 224 -1.18 -30.79 13.55
N GLU A 225 -1.88 -30.08 12.67
CA GLU A 225 -1.36 -29.71 11.34
C GLU A 225 -0.15 -28.77 11.45
N ILE A 226 -0.20 -27.80 12.37
CA ILE A 226 0.92 -26.90 12.66
C ILE A 226 2.13 -27.70 13.19
N LYS A 227 1.89 -28.61 14.14
CA LYS A 227 2.96 -29.44 14.73
C LYS A 227 3.62 -30.34 13.67
N ALA A 228 2.84 -30.93 12.77
CA ALA A 228 3.37 -31.71 11.66
C ALA A 228 4.29 -30.86 10.76
N CYS A 229 3.92 -29.61 10.47
CA CYS A 229 4.78 -28.69 9.71
C CYS A 229 6.06 -28.30 10.47
N GLN A 230 5.97 -28.07 11.79
CA GLN A 230 7.14 -27.78 12.63
C GLN A 230 8.12 -28.96 12.67
N ASP A 231 7.61 -30.19 12.86
CA ASP A 231 8.43 -31.40 12.92
C ASP A 231 9.08 -31.73 11.57
N ALA A 232 8.44 -31.35 10.46
CA ALA A 232 9.00 -31.47 9.12
C ALA A 232 10.03 -30.38 8.81
N ALA A 233 9.74 -29.12 9.18
CA ALA A 233 10.60 -27.97 8.91
C ALA A 233 11.87 -27.95 9.76
N LYS A 234 11.80 -28.45 11.00
CA LYS A 234 12.93 -28.53 11.95
C LYS A 234 13.73 -27.23 12.01
N LEU A 235 13.05 -26.13 12.29
CA LEU A 235 13.71 -24.83 12.45
C LEU A 235 14.76 -24.94 13.57
N ASP A 236 15.98 -24.50 13.29
CA ASP A 236 17.11 -24.49 14.23
C ASP A 236 17.06 -23.25 15.13
N VAL A 237 15.86 -22.93 15.63
CA VAL A 237 15.58 -21.78 16.48
C VAL A 237 14.24 -21.95 17.20
N THR A 238 14.20 -21.50 18.44
CA THR A 238 13.01 -21.52 19.31
C THR A 238 12.48 -20.12 19.61
N SER A 239 11.25 -20.02 20.14
CA SER A 239 10.66 -18.75 20.60
C SER A 239 11.49 -18.14 21.72
N ASP A 240 11.89 -18.94 22.70
CA ASP A 240 12.60 -18.49 23.90
C ASP A 240 13.94 -17.86 23.52
N GLU A 241 14.71 -18.50 22.64
CA GLU A 241 15.97 -17.95 22.13
C GLU A 241 15.77 -16.60 21.43
N ILE A 242 14.74 -16.46 20.57
CA ILE A 242 14.45 -15.20 19.88
C ILE A 242 14.07 -14.11 20.89
N VAL A 243 13.23 -14.44 21.87
CA VAL A 243 12.76 -13.50 22.91
C VAL A 243 13.93 -13.05 23.77
N GLU A 244 14.82 -13.95 24.19
CA GLU A 244 16.03 -13.62 24.93
C GLU A 244 16.96 -12.69 24.12
N GLU A 245 17.28 -13.04 22.87
CA GLU A 245 18.09 -12.21 21.97
C GLU A 245 17.46 -10.83 21.72
N TRP A 246 16.13 -10.77 21.62
CA TRP A 246 15.38 -9.53 21.45
C TRP A 246 15.43 -8.65 22.71
N ARG A 247 15.19 -9.22 23.90
CA ARG A 247 15.27 -8.50 25.18
C ARG A 247 16.68 -7.98 25.44
N GLU A 248 17.72 -8.76 25.15
CA GLU A 248 19.10 -8.32 25.26
C GLU A 248 19.41 -7.14 24.34
N ASP A 249 18.98 -7.20 23.09
CA ASP A 249 19.18 -6.10 22.15
C ASP A 249 18.39 -4.85 22.54
N LEU A 250 17.21 -4.98 23.13
CA LEU A 250 16.48 -3.83 23.67
C LEU A 250 17.24 -3.18 24.83
N LYS A 251 17.88 -3.97 25.69
CA LYS A 251 18.75 -3.45 26.77
C LYS A 251 19.98 -2.72 26.21
N LYS A 252 20.64 -3.31 25.21
CA LYS A 252 21.87 -2.76 24.59
C LYS A 252 21.57 -1.55 23.68
N ASN A 253 20.44 -1.60 22.98
CA ASN A 253 19.99 -0.64 21.98
C ASN A 253 18.52 -0.25 22.26
N PRO A 254 18.25 0.58 23.29
CA PRO A 254 16.88 0.96 23.62
C PRO A 254 16.21 1.72 22.48
N ILE A 255 14.89 1.56 22.37
CA ILE A 255 14.09 2.37 21.45
C ILE A 255 14.10 3.81 21.99
N GLY A 256 14.56 4.75 21.16
CA GLY A 256 14.58 6.16 21.54
C GLY A 256 13.17 6.68 21.80
N GLY A 257 13.04 7.67 22.69
CA GLY A 257 11.76 8.33 22.91
C GLY A 257 11.27 9.02 21.63
N TYR A 258 10.06 8.69 21.20
CA TYR A 258 9.45 9.33 20.04
C TYR A 258 9.21 10.82 20.33
N GLN A 259 9.83 11.67 19.51
CA GLN A 259 9.65 13.12 19.54
C GLN A 259 9.02 13.55 18.23
N PHE A 260 8.02 14.42 18.33
CA PHE A 260 7.24 14.86 17.19
C PHE A 260 7.50 16.32 16.85
N SER A 261 7.66 16.57 15.56
CA SER A 261 7.67 17.91 14.97
C SER A 261 6.71 17.98 13.79
N ARG A 262 6.24 19.18 13.44
CA ARG A 262 5.52 19.39 12.19
C ARG A 262 6.50 19.40 11.01
N GLN A 263 6.00 19.08 9.84
CA GLN A 263 6.61 19.37 8.54
C GLN A 263 5.91 20.60 7.98
N THR A 264 6.66 21.66 7.73
CA THR A 264 6.14 22.80 6.96
C THR A 264 5.78 22.30 5.56
N PRO A 265 4.53 22.50 5.07
CA PRO A 265 4.18 22.19 3.70
C PRO A 265 5.12 22.91 2.70
N PRO A 266 5.44 22.30 1.55
CA PRO A 266 4.83 21.08 1.01
C PRO A 266 5.36 19.79 1.63
N LEU A 267 4.53 18.73 1.65
CA LEU A 267 4.92 17.45 2.24
C LEU A 267 5.94 16.68 1.40
N ARG A 268 6.03 16.93 0.08
CA ARG A 268 7.03 16.28 -0.78
C ARG A 268 8.46 16.40 -0.24
N ASP A 269 8.75 17.51 0.45
CA ASP A 269 10.05 17.84 1.03
C ASP A 269 10.36 17.07 2.33
N MET A 270 9.40 16.31 2.86
CA MET A 270 9.61 15.44 4.02
C MET A 270 10.54 14.29 3.67
N ASP A 271 11.81 14.37 4.09
CA ASP A 271 12.73 13.25 3.97
C ASP A 271 12.45 12.17 5.03
N ILE A 272 11.55 11.24 4.69
CA ILE A 272 11.20 10.08 5.52
C ILE A 272 12.45 9.25 5.89
N TYR A 273 13.49 9.24 5.05
CA TYR A 273 14.67 8.40 5.23
C TYR A 273 15.61 8.92 6.31
N SER A 274 15.59 10.24 6.54
CA SER A 274 16.27 10.86 7.69
C SER A 274 15.56 10.62 9.03
N LEU A 275 14.32 10.11 9.02
CA LEU A 275 13.53 9.97 10.23
C LEU A 275 14.00 8.83 11.13
N THR A 276 13.88 9.11 12.41
CA THR A 276 14.22 8.30 13.57
C THR A 276 13.18 8.59 14.66
N PRO A 277 13.14 7.82 15.75
CA PRO A 277 12.27 8.16 16.87
C PRO A 277 12.45 9.60 17.36
N ALA A 278 13.68 10.13 17.41
CA ALA A 278 13.97 11.46 17.96
C ALA A 278 13.61 12.64 17.04
N ASN A 279 13.21 12.41 15.79
CA ASN A 279 12.84 13.48 14.85
C ASN A 279 11.61 13.11 14.00
N SER A 280 10.72 12.28 14.55
CA SER A 280 9.50 11.85 13.87
C SER A 280 8.58 13.04 13.55
N LYS A 281 7.76 12.88 12.52
CA LYS A 281 6.77 13.90 12.12
C LYS A 281 5.40 13.56 12.66
N ARG A 282 4.66 14.57 13.10
CA ARG A 282 3.24 14.42 13.45
C ARG A 282 2.50 15.74 13.26
N GLN A 283 1.43 15.71 12.46
CA GLN A 283 0.45 16.79 12.36
C GLN A 283 -0.83 16.27 11.70
N GLU A 284 -1.85 17.10 11.65
CA GLU A 284 -3.07 16.84 10.90
C GLU A 284 -2.75 16.84 9.40
N MET A 285 -3.01 15.73 8.73
CA MET A 285 -2.78 15.53 7.30
C MET A 285 -3.93 14.70 6.72
N VAL A 286 -4.15 14.81 5.41
CA VAL A 286 -4.99 13.88 4.67
C VAL A 286 -4.15 12.66 4.31
N SER A 287 -4.59 11.47 4.70
CA SER A 287 -4.10 10.20 4.17
C SER A 287 -4.93 9.82 2.95
N LEU A 288 -4.29 9.30 1.92
CA LEU A 288 -4.95 8.85 0.69
C LEU A 288 -4.40 7.48 0.27
N TYR A 289 -5.31 6.60 -0.11
CA TYR A 289 -5.04 5.32 -0.78
C TYR A 289 -5.69 5.35 -2.17
N ALA A 290 -4.94 4.96 -3.20
CA ALA A 290 -5.48 4.74 -4.53
C ALA A 290 -4.96 3.41 -5.09
N ASP A 291 -5.88 2.48 -5.32
CA ASP A 291 -5.67 1.07 -5.61
C ASP A 291 -6.16 0.74 -7.02
N ILE A 292 -5.43 -0.11 -7.74
CA ILE A 292 -5.78 -0.46 -9.12
C ILE A 292 -6.79 -1.62 -9.09
N ASP A 293 -8.06 -1.29 -9.20
CA ASP A 293 -9.13 -2.29 -9.22
C ASP A 293 -8.98 -3.21 -10.44
N GLY A 294 -9.24 -4.50 -10.24
CA GLY A 294 -9.05 -5.55 -11.26
C GLY A 294 -7.59 -6.01 -11.46
N PHE A 295 -6.60 -5.38 -10.84
CA PHE A 295 -5.18 -5.66 -11.14
C PHE A 295 -4.76 -7.10 -10.82
N THR A 296 -5.29 -7.71 -9.76
CA THR A 296 -5.02 -9.14 -9.48
C THR A 296 -5.44 -10.02 -10.67
N ALA A 297 -6.67 -9.85 -11.15
CA ALA A 297 -7.21 -10.67 -12.24
C ALA A 297 -6.39 -10.45 -13.52
N TYR A 298 -6.07 -9.18 -13.81
CA TYR A 298 -5.18 -8.82 -14.91
C TYR A 298 -3.83 -9.54 -14.82
N VAL A 299 -3.17 -9.56 -13.66
CA VAL A 299 -1.90 -10.31 -13.50
C VAL A 299 -2.12 -11.80 -13.73
N ALA A 300 -3.16 -12.41 -13.15
CA ALA A 300 -3.43 -13.84 -13.30
C ALA A 300 -3.62 -14.24 -14.76
N ASP A 301 -4.32 -13.43 -15.55
CA ASP A 301 -4.59 -13.68 -16.96
C ASP A 301 -3.35 -13.49 -17.85
N HIS A 302 -2.39 -12.64 -17.46
CA HIS A 302 -1.27 -12.21 -18.31
C HIS A 302 0.10 -12.73 -17.87
N ILE A 303 0.26 -13.23 -16.63
CA ILE A 303 1.57 -13.61 -16.05
C ILE A 303 2.34 -14.66 -16.85
N ASN A 304 1.64 -15.52 -17.62
CA ASN A 304 2.25 -16.60 -18.40
C ASN A 304 2.59 -16.18 -19.84
N GLU A 305 1.66 -15.53 -20.54
CA GLU A 305 1.77 -15.27 -21.99
C GLU A 305 2.13 -13.82 -22.32
N LYS A 306 1.77 -12.87 -21.45
CA LYS A 306 1.89 -11.42 -21.64
C LYS A 306 2.59 -10.77 -20.43
N THR A 307 3.62 -11.45 -19.92
CA THR A 307 4.34 -11.03 -18.71
C THR A 307 4.94 -9.63 -18.84
N ASP A 308 5.41 -9.27 -20.04
CA ASP A 308 5.96 -7.95 -20.36
C ASP A 308 4.90 -6.84 -20.24
N ASP A 309 3.67 -7.09 -20.71
CA ASP A 309 2.55 -6.14 -20.58
C ASP A 309 2.21 -5.90 -19.10
N VAL A 310 2.26 -6.92 -18.24
CA VAL A 310 2.09 -6.75 -16.78
C VAL A 310 3.14 -5.80 -16.20
N VAL A 311 4.41 -5.99 -16.58
CA VAL A 311 5.53 -5.17 -16.09
C VAL A 311 5.41 -3.73 -16.58
N ARG A 312 5.09 -3.55 -17.87
CA ARG A 312 4.91 -2.24 -18.51
C ARG A 312 3.76 -1.46 -17.89
N THR A 313 2.58 -2.05 -17.84
CA THR A 313 1.37 -1.44 -17.29
C THR A 313 1.59 -0.97 -15.86
N LEU A 314 2.15 -1.84 -15.00
CA LEU A 314 2.43 -1.48 -13.62
C LEU A 314 3.50 -0.37 -13.51
N HIS A 315 4.57 -0.44 -14.29
CA HIS A 315 5.63 0.57 -14.29
C HIS A 315 5.10 1.96 -14.63
N VAL A 316 4.33 2.05 -15.72
CA VAL A 316 3.79 3.30 -16.25
C VAL A 316 2.79 3.90 -15.28
N ILE A 317 1.78 3.14 -14.88
CA ILE A 317 0.71 3.63 -13.98
C ILE A 317 1.32 4.10 -12.66
N ARG A 318 2.15 3.29 -12.00
CA ARG A 318 2.74 3.69 -10.71
C ARG A 318 3.63 4.92 -10.84
N SER A 319 4.46 4.96 -11.88
CA SER A 319 5.31 6.13 -12.12
C SER A 319 4.49 7.41 -12.26
N GLU A 320 3.34 7.32 -12.94
CA GLU A 320 2.45 8.46 -13.14
C GLU A 320 1.70 8.84 -11.85
N LEU A 321 1.14 7.87 -11.11
CA LEU A 321 0.48 8.15 -9.83
C LEU A 321 1.43 8.80 -8.82
N GLU A 322 2.69 8.36 -8.74
CA GLU A 322 3.72 9.01 -7.91
C GLU A 322 4.00 10.45 -8.36
N ARG A 323 4.09 10.69 -9.68
CA ARG A 323 4.33 12.03 -10.24
C ARG A 323 3.20 12.98 -9.89
N VAL A 324 1.94 12.54 -10.02
CA VAL A 324 0.77 13.35 -9.67
C VAL A 324 0.81 13.75 -8.19
N VAL A 325 0.99 12.78 -7.28
CA VAL A 325 1.11 13.06 -5.83
C VAL A 325 2.21 14.08 -5.55
N THR A 326 3.41 13.85 -6.10
CA THR A 326 4.63 14.56 -5.65
C THR A 326 4.87 15.86 -6.40
N SER A 327 4.71 15.85 -7.72
CA SER A 327 5.07 16.97 -8.60
C SER A 327 3.90 17.92 -8.83
N ASP A 328 2.68 17.39 -8.99
CA ASP A 328 1.50 18.20 -9.30
C ASP A 328 0.81 18.73 -8.04
N PHE A 329 0.77 17.93 -6.96
CA PHE A 329 0.05 18.29 -5.73
C PHE A 329 0.95 18.48 -4.50
N GLU A 330 2.27 18.37 -4.70
CA GLU A 330 3.28 18.61 -3.66
C GLU A 330 3.09 17.75 -2.38
N GLY A 331 2.41 16.62 -2.51
CA GLY A 331 2.20 15.62 -1.47
C GLY A 331 3.40 14.69 -1.31
N ARG A 332 3.32 13.81 -0.31
CA ARG A 332 4.36 12.81 -0.02
C ARG A 332 3.81 11.41 -0.24
N ARG A 333 4.37 10.69 -1.22
CA ARG A 333 4.20 9.23 -1.28
C ARG A 333 4.90 8.61 -0.07
N VAL A 334 4.14 7.89 0.75
CA VAL A 334 4.69 7.07 1.84
C VAL A 334 5.26 5.80 1.24
N ARG A 335 4.48 5.07 0.45
CA ARG A 335 4.90 3.82 -0.20
C ARG A 335 3.94 3.42 -1.33
N PHE A 336 4.34 2.37 -2.03
CA PHE A 336 3.41 1.49 -2.73
C PHE A 336 3.18 0.23 -1.90
N ILE A 337 1.95 -0.28 -1.89
CA ILE A 337 1.54 -1.55 -1.28
C ILE A 337 0.92 -2.35 -2.41
N GLY A 338 1.68 -3.26 -3.02
CA GLY A 338 1.21 -3.85 -4.27
C GLY A 338 1.06 -2.80 -5.37
N ASP A 339 -0.11 -2.78 -5.95
CA ASP A 339 -0.64 -1.84 -6.93
C ASP A 339 -1.25 -0.57 -6.31
N CYS A 340 -1.40 -0.52 -4.99
CA CYS A 340 -1.91 0.64 -4.27
C CYS A 340 -0.83 1.69 -3.96
N VAL A 341 -1.14 2.97 -4.18
CA VAL A 341 -0.33 4.10 -3.68
C VAL A 341 -0.88 4.61 -2.34
N GLN A 342 0.00 4.72 -1.35
CA GLN A 342 -0.28 5.41 -0.08
C GLN A 342 0.41 6.78 -0.09
N ALA A 343 -0.37 7.85 0.06
CA ALA A 343 0.10 9.23 0.03
C ALA A 343 -0.42 10.06 1.21
N LEU A 344 0.32 11.13 1.51
CA LEU A 344 -0.05 12.16 2.48
C LEU A 344 -0.08 13.53 1.80
N SER A 345 -1.08 14.35 2.10
CA SER A 345 -1.16 15.74 1.68
C SER A 345 -1.63 16.63 2.82
N CYS A 346 -1.16 17.88 2.85
CA CYS A 346 -1.74 18.92 3.68
C CYS A 346 -1.37 20.31 3.15
N ASP A 347 -2.14 21.29 3.60
CA ASP A 347 -1.92 22.72 3.41
C ASP A 347 -1.89 23.42 4.78
N GLY A 348 -1.37 24.64 4.81
CA GLY A 348 -1.25 25.45 6.02
C GLY A 348 0.16 26.01 6.21
N THR A 349 0.59 26.09 7.46
CA THR A 349 1.87 26.69 7.87
C THR A 349 2.74 25.68 8.61
N ALA A 350 3.91 26.13 9.06
CA ALA A 350 4.77 25.36 9.98
C ALA A 350 4.09 25.05 11.33
N HIS A 351 3.02 25.78 11.69
CA HIS A 351 2.39 25.73 13.01
C HIS A 351 0.97 25.18 13.01
N THR A 352 0.25 25.31 11.90
CA THR A 352 -1.18 24.97 11.78
C THR A 352 -1.45 24.31 10.43
N THR A 353 -2.32 23.29 10.44
CA THR A 353 -2.88 22.72 9.21
C THR A 353 -4.14 23.52 8.86
N ASP A 354 -4.27 23.88 7.59
CA ASP A 354 -5.51 24.39 7.01
C ASP A 354 -6.33 23.19 6.55
N GLU A 355 -7.23 22.71 7.41
CA GLU A 355 -7.95 21.45 7.21
C GLU A 355 -8.90 21.51 6.02
N GLU A 356 -9.70 22.58 5.90
CA GLU A 356 -10.63 22.79 4.79
C GLU A 356 -9.87 22.78 3.47
N LYS A 357 -8.81 23.58 3.36
CA LYS A 357 -7.98 23.64 2.16
C LYS A 357 -7.31 22.31 1.85
N SER A 358 -6.81 21.61 2.88
CA SER A 358 -6.18 20.30 2.72
C SER A 358 -7.15 19.29 2.13
N VAL A 359 -8.41 19.31 2.54
CA VAL A 359 -9.46 18.42 2.02
C VAL A 359 -9.86 18.80 0.59
N SER A 360 -9.98 20.09 0.28
CA SER A 360 -10.27 20.56 -1.09
C SER A 360 -9.17 20.17 -2.07
N GLU A 361 -7.89 20.37 -1.71
CA GLU A 361 -6.75 19.95 -2.54
C GLU A 361 -6.62 18.43 -2.63
N ALA A 362 -6.94 17.67 -1.58
CA ALA A 362 -6.98 16.21 -1.63
C ALA A 362 -8.10 15.68 -2.55
N THR A 363 -9.24 16.36 -2.59
CA THR A 363 -10.34 16.04 -3.52
C THR A 363 -9.90 16.26 -4.97
N ARG A 364 -9.21 17.37 -5.26
CA ARG A 364 -8.62 17.63 -6.58
C ARG A 364 -7.48 16.67 -6.93
N LEU A 365 -6.67 16.26 -5.95
CA LEU A 365 -5.65 15.23 -6.11
C LEU A 365 -6.28 13.88 -6.50
N ALA A 366 -7.38 13.47 -5.86
CA ALA A 366 -8.10 12.25 -6.24
C ALA A 366 -8.59 12.32 -7.69
N GLY A 367 -9.14 13.47 -8.11
CA GLY A 367 -9.51 13.72 -9.51
C GLY A 367 -8.33 13.62 -10.47
N ALA A 368 -7.20 14.22 -10.14
CA ALA A 368 -5.97 14.17 -10.94
C ALA A 368 -5.39 12.76 -11.06
N LEU A 369 -5.42 11.97 -9.98
CA LEU A 369 -4.99 10.57 -10.02
C LEU A 369 -5.85 9.77 -11.00
N ARG A 370 -7.17 9.96 -10.96
CA ARG A 370 -8.09 9.30 -11.91
C ARG A 370 -7.85 9.74 -13.35
N SER A 371 -7.71 11.04 -13.61
CA SER A 371 -7.42 11.54 -14.96
C SER A 371 -6.11 11.00 -15.53
N SER A 372 -5.04 11.02 -14.73
CA SER A 372 -3.74 10.45 -15.12
C SER A 372 -3.79 8.94 -15.32
N PHE A 373 -4.53 8.22 -14.46
CA PHE A 373 -4.73 6.77 -14.62
C PHE A 373 -5.43 6.46 -15.94
N ASN A 374 -6.56 7.11 -16.23
CA ASN A 374 -7.31 6.90 -17.47
C ASN A 374 -6.43 7.21 -18.71
N LEU A 375 -5.67 8.30 -18.66
CA LEU A 375 -4.74 8.66 -19.74
C LEU A 375 -3.62 7.63 -19.90
N ALA A 376 -3.08 7.08 -18.80
CA ALA A 376 -2.08 6.02 -18.87
C ALA A 376 -2.63 4.77 -19.55
N ILE A 377 -3.86 4.36 -19.20
CA ILE A 377 -4.55 3.23 -19.86
C ILE A 377 -4.76 3.50 -21.35
N GLU A 378 -5.25 4.68 -21.73
CA GLU A 378 -5.45 5.06 -23.14
C GLU A 378 -4.13 4.93 -23.93
N ARG A 379 -3.04 5.48 -23.37
CA ARG A 379 -1.72 5.52 -24.01
C ARG A 379 -1.09 4.13 -24.12
N LEU A 380 -1.17 3.31 -23.09
CA LEU A 380 -0.70 1.92 -23.12
C LEU A 380 -1.41 1.12 -24.22
N ASN A 381 -2.74 1.24 -24.30
CA ASN A 381 -3.52 0.56 -25.35
C ASN A 381 -3.20 1.09 -26.76
N ALA A 382 -2.90 2.39 -26.92
CA ALA A 382 -2.48 2.96 -28.19
C ALA A 382 -1.14 2.39 -28.70
N GLU A 383 -0.27 1.96 -27.78
CA GLU A 383 1.00 1.26 -28.08
C GLU A 383 0.84 -0.26 -28.18
N GLY A 384 -0.40 -0.78 -28.15
CA GLY A 384 -0.70 -2.21 -28.25
C GLY A 384 -0.41 -3.02 -26.99
N ILE A 385 -0.21 -2.38 -25.84
CA ILE A 385 -0.04 -3.04 -24.54
C ILE A 385 -1.44 -3.31 -23.97
N GLU A 386 -1.77 -4.58 -23.77
CA GLU A 386 -3.06 -4.98 -23.23
C GLU A 386 -3.15 -4.61 -21.74
N THR A 387 -4.16 -3.83 -21.35
CA THR A 387 -4.34 -3.42 -19.95
C THR A 387 -5.46 -4.17 -19.24
N GLY A 388 -6.35 -4.86 -19.95
CA GLY A 388 -7.58 -5.41 -19.38
C GLY A 388 -8.53 -4.33 -18.81
N ASP A 389 -9.51 -4.77 -18.01
CA ASP A 389 -10.53 -3.92 -17.38
C ASP A 389 -10.04 -3.36 -16.02
N LEU A 390 -9.03 -2.49 -16.06
CA LEU A 390 -8.50 -1.85 -14.85
C LEU A 390 -9.28 -0.60 -14.47
N GLY A 391 -9.44 -0.38 -13.17
CA GLY A 391 -9.95 0.86 -12.60
C GLY A 391 -9.06 1.41 -11.49
N LEU A 392 -9.45 2.54 -10.91
CA LEU A 392 -8.80 3.17 -9.78
C LEU A 392 -9.81 3.46 -8.66
N ALA A 393 -9.70 2.72 -7.56
CA ALA A 393 -10.47 2.93 -6.33
C ALA A 393 -9.71 3.87 -5.40
N ILE A 394 -10.33 4.97 -4.95
CA ILE A 394 -9.65 6.00 -4.15
C ILE A 394 -10.38 6.23 -2.83
N GLY A 395 -9.63 6.27 -1.72
CA GLY A 395 -10.16 6.59 -0.39
C GLY A 395 -9.23 7.51 0.37
N PHE A 396 -9.78 8.52 1.04
CA PHE A 396 -8.98 9.43 1.87
C PHE A 396 -9.73 9.92 3.11
N ASP A 397 -8.98 10.27 4.15
CA ASP A 397 -9.50 10.88 5.37
C ASP A 397 -8.47 11.80 6.03
N LEU A 398 -8.95 12.70 6.89
CA LEU A 398 -8.16 13.71 7.59
C LEU A 398 -7.94 13.29 9.04
N GLY A 399 -6.74 13.50 9.56
CA GLY A 399 -6.50 13.35 10.99
C GLY A 399 -5.04 13.53 11.37
N PRO A 400 -4.71 13.48 12.67
CA PRO A 400 -3.33 13.50 13.11
C PRO A 400 -2.61 12.22 12.65
N ILE A 401 -1.53 12.37 11.89
CA ILE A 401 -0.74 11.26 11.37
C ILE A 401 0.69 11.38 11.87
N ALA A 402 1.23 10.30 12.43
CA ALA A 402 2.63 10.20 12.78
C ALA A 402 3.41 9.45 11.69
N VAL A 403 4.54 10.02 11.25
CA VAL A 403 5.42 9.47 10.22
C VAL A 403 6.83 9.30 10.78
N THR A 404 7.41 8.12 10.58
CA THR A 404 8.74 7.78 11.09
C THR A 404 9.35 6.59 10.33
N ARG A 405 10.47 6.07 10.83
CA ARG A 405 11.01 4.77 10.44
C ARG A 405 11.21 3.86 11.66
N LEU A 406 10.78 2.61 11.54
CA LEU A 406 10.77 1.61 12.60
C LEU A 406 11.82 0.53 12.38
N GLY A 407 12.30 -0.11 13.46
CA GLY A 407 13.21 -1.23 13.42
C GLY A 407 14.68 -0.87 13.67
N ALA A 408 15.55 -1.84 13.40
CA ALA A 408 16.99 -1.72 13.67
C ALA A 408 17.67 -0.64 12.81
N LYS A 409 18.64 0.07 13.39
CA LYS A 409 19.49 1.04 12.67
C LYS A 409 20.10 0.37 11.42
N GLY A 410 20.08 1.08 10.28
CA GLY A 410 20.54 0.57 8.99
C GLY A 410 19.51 -0.28 8.21
N ASN A 411 18.44 -0.77 8.86
CA ASN A 411 17.36 -1.52 8.20
C ASN A 411 15.98 -1.03 8.64
N ARG A 412 15.83 0.28 8.87
CA ARG A 412 14.55 0.83 9.31
C ARG A 412 13.58 0.94 8.15
N VAL A 413 12.31 0.66 8.42
CA VAL A 413 11.24 0.69 7.44
C VAL A 413 10.38 1.92 7.69
N ARG A 414 10.02 2.64 6.62
CA ARG A 414 9.07 3.76 6.70
C ARG A 414 7.78 3.32 7.38
N CYS A 415 7.12 4.22 8.08
CA CYS A 415 5.85 3.95 8.75
C CYS A 415 5.02 5.23 8.83
N ALA A 416 3.73 5.11 8.55
CA ALA A 416 2.74 6.15 8.78
C ALA A 416 1.58 5.50 9.56
N ILE A 417 1.22 6.09 10.69
CA ILE A 417 0.11 5.62 11.53
C ILE A 417 -0.84 6.77 11.87
N GLY A 418 -2.11 6.42 12.04
CA GLY A 418 -3.16 7.31 12.50
C GLY A 418 -4.53 6.68 12.24
N ARG A 419 -5.57 7.11 12.94
CA ARG A 419 -6.95 6.63 12.69
C ARG A 419 -7.37 6.95 11.26
N SER A 420 -6.99 8.12 10.75
CA SER A 420 -7.24 8.52 9.35
C SER A 420 -6.49 7.65 8.34
N VAL A 421 -5.33 7.07 8.68
CA VAL A 421 -4.61 6.12 7.79
C VAL A 421 -5.43 4.84 7.62
N ILE A 422 -5.99 4.30 8.70
CA ILE A 422 -6.86 3.12 8.68
C ILE A 422 -8.17 3.45 7.96
N GLU A 423 -8.78 4.60 8.27
CA GLU A 423 -10.06 5.00 7.68
C GLU A 423 -9.95 5.25 6.18
N SER A 424 -8.84 5.82 5.70
CA SER A 424 -8.59 6.01 4.26
C SER A 424 -8.53 4.68 3.51
N GLU A 425 -7.83 3.69 4.06
CA GLU A 425 -7.78 2.33 3.49
C GLU A 425 -9.17 1.68 3.51
N LYS A 426 -9.94 1.82 4.61
CA LYS A 426 -11.33 1.33 4.68
C LYS A 426 -12.22 1.98 3.62
N ARG A 427 -12.08 3.29 3.37
CA ARG A 427 -12.83 4.01 2.33
C ARG A 427 -12.45 3.52 0.93
N GLN A 428 -11.17 3.31 0.67
CA GLN A 428 -10.69 2.80 -0.61
C GLN A 428 -11.20 1.38 -0.86
N CYS A 429 -11.05 0.46 0.10
CA CYS A 429 -11.53 -0.92 -0.01
C CYS A 429 -13.05 -1.02 -0.23
N ALA A 430 -13.81 0.00 0.16
CA ALA A 430 -15.25 0.07 -0.05
C ALA A 430 -15.63 0.65 -1.43
N CYS A 431 -14.67 1.04 -2.26
CA CYS A 431 -14.86 1.58 -3.61
C CYS A 431 -14.64 0.52 -4.68
N SER A 432 -15.37 0.64 -5.79
CA SER A 432 -15.00 0.03 -7.08
C SER A 432 -13.99 0.89 -7.84
N GLY A 433 -13.45 0.38 -8.95
CA GLY A 433 -12.48 1.05 -9.82
C GLY A 433 -12.90 2.38 -10.43
N VAL A 434 -14.15 2.81 -10.26
CA VAL A 434 -14.62 4.13 -10.74
C VAL A 434 -14.97 5.07 -9.59
N GLU A 435 -14.84 4.64 -8.35
CA GLU A 435 -15.33 5.35 -7.18
C GLU A 435 -14.22 6.02 -6.36
N THR A 436 -14.59 7.15 -5.75
CA THR A 436 -13.79 7.88 -4.77
C THR A 436 -14.62 8.08 -3.50
N ALA A 437 -14.06 7.78 -2.32
CA ALA A 437 -14.72 7.95 -1.03
C ALA A 437 -13.92 8.82 -0.06
N ILE A 438 -14.65 9.57 0.76
CA ILE A 438 -14.11 10.46 1.80
C ILE A 438 -14.49 9.96 3.20
N GLY A 439 -13.54 10.00 4.13
CA GLY A 439 -13.76 9.68 5.54
C GLY A 439 -14.62 10.74 6.25
N GLN A 440 -15.14 10.41 7.42
CA GLN A 440 -16.08 11.32 8.11
C GLN A 440 -15.39 12.60 8.58
N VAL A 441 -14.18 12.48 9.11
CA VAL A 441 -13.42 13.63 9.65
C VAL A 441 -13.06 14.60 8.52
N ALA A 442 -12.59 14.08 7.38
CA ALA A 442 -12.35 14.90 6.20
C ALA A 442 -13.63 15.56 5.70
N TYR A 443 -14.75 14.83 5.62
CA TYR A 443 -16.03 15.37 5.15
C TYR A 443 -16.54 16.50 6.05
N ASP A 444 -16.43 16.35 7.38
CA ASP A 444 -16.88 17.35 8.34
C ASP A 444 -16.01 18.61 8.31
N ALA A 445 -14.71 18.47 8.06
CA ALA A 445 -13.78 19.59 7.89
C ALA A 445 -13.81 20.21 6.49
N ALA A 446 -14.50 19.60 5.53
CA ALA A 446 -14.47 20.00 4.14
C ALA A 446 -15.28 21.29 3.88
N SER A 447 -14.94 21.97 2.78
CA SER A 447 -15.74 23.08 2.28
C SER A 447 -17.14 22.59 1.87
N LYS A 448 -18.10 23.53 1.80
CA LYS A 448 -19.47 23.16 1.43
C LYS A 448 -19.55 22.51 0.05
N ALA A 449 -18.70 22.94 -0.88
CA ALA A 449 -18.59 22.39 -2.22
C ALA A 449 -18.17 20.90 -2.20
N VAL A 450 -17.16 20.55 -1.40
CA VAL A 450 -16.74 19.15 -1.24
C VAL A 450 -17.84 18.31 -0.60
N GLN A 451 -18.52 18.83 0.42
CA GLN A 451 -19.66 18.12 1.04
C GLN A 451 -20.79 17.87 0.04
N ASN A 452 -21.09 18.84 -0.82
CA ASN A 452 -22.11 18.70 -1.86
C ASN A 452 -21.72 17.65 -2.90
N LEU A 453 -20.46 17.69 -3.35
CA LEU A 453 -19.92 16.74 -4.34
C LEU A 453 -20.00 15.28 -3.86
N PHE A 454 -19.60 15.01 -2.62
CA PHE A 454 -19.62 13.65 -2.07
C PHE A 454 -20.98 13.23 -1.50
N GLY A 455 -21.82 14.20 -1.15
CA GLY A 455 -23.13 13.99 -0.55
C GLY A 455 -23.10 13.17 0.75
N LYS A 456 -24.29 12.73 1.19
CA LYS A 456 -24.45 11.95 2.43
C LYS A 456 -23.83 10.54 2.34
N SER A 457 -23.64 10.01 1.13
CA SER A 457 -22.96 8.74 0.91
C SER A 457 -21.45 8.82 1.18
N ARG A 458 -20.88 10.03 1.21
CA ARG A 458 -19.44 10.27 1.28
C ARG A 458 -18.67 9.55 0.17
N LYS A 459 -19.30 9.42 -1.00
CA LYS A 459 -18.76 8.68 -2.14
C LYS A 459 -19.34 9.23 -3.44
N THR A 460 -18.48 9.34 -4.45
CA THR A 460 -18.84 9.74 -5.82
C THR A 460 -18.13 8.86 -6.84
N SER A 461 -18.66 8.78 -8.06
CA SER A 461 -18.12 7.98 -9.16
C SER A 461 -17.57 8.89 -10.25
N HIS A 462 -16.60 8.40 -11.01
CA HIS A 462 -15.99 9.08 -12.16
C HIS A 462 -15.45 10.48 -11.86
N LEU A 463 -15.03 10.74 -10.63
CA LEU A 463 -14.43 12.01 -10.24
C LEU A 463 -13.05 12.16 -10.90
N ASP A 464 -13.02 12.83 -12.04
CA ASP A 464 -11.80 13.22 -12.74
C ASP A 464 -11.35 14.64 -12.31
N TYR A 465 -10.20 15.10 -12.80
CA TYR A 465 -9.63 16.39 -12.40
C TYR A 465 -10.49 17.60 -12.79
N ASN A 466 -11.12 17.56 -13.97
CA ASN A 466 -11.94 18.65 -14.46
C ASN A 466 -13.24 18.71 -13.66
N GLU A 467 -13.90 17.57 -13.45
CA GLU A 467 -15.09 17.47 -12.61
C GLU A 467 -14.78 17.93 -11.18
N ALA A 468 -13.68 17.46 -10.58
CA ALA A 468 -13.28 17.89 -9.24
C ALA A 468 -12.96 19.39 -9.16
N THR A 469 -12.37 19.99 -10.19
CA THR A 469 -11.97 21.40 -10.15
C THR A 469 -13.14 22.32 -10.47
N GLU A 470 -13.92 22.03 -11.52
CA GLU A 470 -15.05 22.88 -11.93
C GLU A 470 -16.21 22.79 -10.94
N ALA A 471 -16.62 21.58 -10.52
CA ALA A 471 -17.72 21.42 -9.57
C ALA A 471 -17.43 22.14 -8.24
N LEU A 472 -16.19 22.02 -7.74
CA LEU A 472 -15.79 22.73 -6.51
C LEU A 472 -15.73 24.25 -6.72
N ALA A 473 -15.20 24.72 -7.84
CA ALA A 473 -15.08 26.14 -8.11
C ALA A 473 -16.44 26.82 -8.31
N ASP A 474 -17.40 26.15 -8.96
CA ASP A 474 -18.77 26.61 -9.14
C ASP A 474 -19.53 26.71 -7.82
N ASP A 475 -19.34 25.73 -6.93
CA ASP A 475 -19.90 25.75 -5.57
C ASP A 475 -19.12 26.61 -4.57
N GLY A 476 -18.10 27.33 -5.06
CA GLY A 476 -17.51 28.43 -4.34
C GLY A 476 -16.15 28.18 -3.69
N ASP A 477 -15.60 26.98 -3.81
CA ASP A 477 -14.33 26.56 -3.19
C ASP A 477 -13.15 27.43 -3.62
N ALA A 478 -12.42 27.98 -2.64
CA ALA A 478 -11.33 28.92 -2.89
C ALA A 478 -10.15 28.27 -3.63
N SER A 479 -9.81 27.05 -3.25
CA SER A 479 -8.69 26.29 -3.80
C SER A 479 -8.95 25.95 -5.27
N ALA A 480 -10.14 25.46 -5.57
CA ALA A 480 -10.55 25.16 -6.94
C ALA A 480 -10.68 26.42 -7.80
N LYS A 481 -11.27 27.50 -7.29
CA LYS A 481 -11.34 28.80 -8.00
C LYS A 481 -9.97 29.35 -8.36
N GLN A 482 -9.01 29.26 -7.45
CA GLN A 482 -7.64 29.68 -7.70
C GLN A 482 -7.05 28.88 -8.88
N ALA A 483 -7.11 27.56 -8.82
CA ALA A 483 -6.55 26.72 -9.87
C ALA A 483 -7.24 26.92 -11.23
N ARG A 484 -8.57 27.09 -11.24
CA ARG A 484 -9.34 27.42 -12.44
C ARG A 484 -8.87 28.74 -13.06
N SER A 485 -8.74 29.78 -12.24
CA SER A 485 -8.27 31.10 -12.70
C SER A 485 -6.87 31.03 -13.32
N GLU A 486 -5.95 30.29 -12.69
CA GLU A 486 -4.59 30.12 -13.18
C GLU A 486 -4.53 29.32 -14.49
N ALA A 487 -5.38 28.30 -14.65
CA ALA A 487 -5.51 27.57 -15.90
C ALA A 487 -5.94 28.49 -17.06
N TYR A 488 -6.90 29.40 -16.82
CA TYR A 488 -7.31 30.39 -17.82
C TYR A 488 -6.27 31.50 -18.03
N ALA A 489 -5.53 31.91 -17.00
CA ALA A 489 -4.47 32.92 -17.13
C ALA A 489 -3.30 32.44 -18.01
N GLY A 490 -2.97 31.14 -17.98
CA GLY A 490 -1.99 30.53 -18.88
C GLY A 490 -2.45 30.37 -20.33
N SER A 491 -3.76 30.53 -20.59
CA SER A 491 -4.39 30.36 -21.91
C SER A 491 -4.54 31.67 -22.70
N ALA A 492 -3.71 32.68 -22.40
CA ALA A 492 -3.72 34.01 -23.03
C ALA A 492 -3.26 34.01 -24.51
N ALA A 493 -3.74 33.06 -25.30
CA ALA A 493 -3.99 33.15 -26.73
C ALA A 493 -4.98 32.03 -27.09
N ILE A 494 -6.28 32.23 -26.79
CA ILE A 494 -7.46 31.91 -27.61
C ILE A 494 -8.69 32.33 -26.77
N ILE A 495 -9.06 33.60 -26.87
CA ILE A 495 -10.48 33.96 -26.86
C ILE A 495 -10.96 33.66 -28.30
N ARG A 496 -11.22 32.40 -28.59
CA ARG A 496 -12.23 32.03 -29.58
C ARG A 496 -13.20 31.15 -28.83
N ALA A 497 -14.48 31.51 -28.93
CA ALA A 497 -15.60 30.78 -28.39
C ALA A 497 -15.36 29.27 -28.55
N ASP A 498 -15.07 28.61 -27.42
CA ASP A 498 -14.79 27.20 -27.36
C ASP A 498 -16.15 26.49 -27.30
N GLU A 499 -16.72 26.24 -28.48
CA GLU A 499 -17.75 25.22 -28.65
C GLU A 499 -17.12 23.84 -28.41
N ARG A 500 -16.72 23.53 -27.18
CA ARG A 500 -16.54 22.12 -26.81
C ARG A 500 -17.93 21.52 -26.73
N GLN A 501 -18.29 20.73 -27.73
CA GLN A 501 -19.46 19.86 -27.63
C GLN A 501 -19.31 18.99 -26.38
N VAL A 502 -20.14 19.26 -25.39
CA VAL A 502 -20.49 18.29 -24.36
C VAL A 502 -21.00 17.05 -25.10
N GLN A 503 -20.24 15.96 -25.06
CA GLN A 503 -20.70 14.66 -25.52
C GLN A 503 -21.61 14.10 -24.42
N PRO A 504 -22.94 14.01 -24.62
CA PRO A 504 -23.78 13.32 -23.66
C PRO A 504 -23.46 11.82 -23.72
N HIS A 505 -23.25 11.20 -22.55
CA HIS A 505 -23.18 9.75 -22.44
C HIS A 505 -24.40 9.13 -23.14
N SER A 506 -24.15 8.42 -24.24
CA SER A 506 -25.14 7.56 -24.87
C SER A 506 -25.57 6.50 -23.86
N ARG A 507 -26.78 6.65 -23.30
CA ARG A 507 -27.49 5.56 -22.65
C ARG A 507 -27.59 4.41 -23.65
N GLN A 508 -26.83 3.34 -23.43
CA GLN A 508 -27.12 2.07 -24.08
C GLN A 508 -28.53 1.67 -23.66
N LYS A 509 -29.45 1.70 -24.63
CA LYS A 509 -30.74 1.06 -24.50
C LYS A 509 -30.49 -0.45 -24.36
N VAL A 510 -30.91 -0.99 -23.22
CA VAL A 510 -31.23 -2.41 -23.11
C VAL A 510 -32.52 -2.61 -23.91
N ASP A 511 -32.41 -3.03 -25.17
CA ASP A 511 -33.54 -3.59 -25.90
C ASP A 511 -33.57 -5.09 -25.63
N GLY A 512 -34.56 -5.51 -24.85
CA GLY A 512 -34.98 -6.90 -24.81
C GLY A 512 -35.76 -7.25 -26.08
N SER A 513 -35.45 -8.41 -26.68
CA SER A 513 -36.41 -9.44 -27.10
C SER A 513 -35.80 -10.44 -28.10
N ARG A 514 -35.37 -11.60 -27.60
CA ARG A 514 -35.98 -12.93 -27.82
C ARG A 514 -35.14 -14.02 -27.18
#